data_AF-A0A381UJY4-F1
#
_entry.id   AF-A0A381UJY4-F1
#
_cell.length_a   1.000
_cell.length_b   1.000
_cell.length_c   1.000
_cell.angle_alpha   90.00
_cell.angle_beta   90.00
_cell.angle_gamma   90.00
#
_symmetry.space_group_name_H-M   'P 1'
#
loop_
_entity.id
_entity.type
_entity.pdbx_description
1 polymer ?
#
loop_
_entity_poly.entity_id
_entity_poly.type
_entity_poly.pdbx_seq_one_letter_code
_entity_poly.pdbx_strand_id
1 'polypeptide(L)'
;MKKSKVRASLITSLTIFYMPFSLGQSVVDGTYLSEGDAAGNGKCTLSINLIAQPHEYGDEVFSLESSGDGSCEWSAIGISKNYTITAGMINNAGIITFLKLTFPFGPAGNRIEATSFDLDGSDRNKENFNKLD
;
A
#
# COMPACT_ATOMS: atom_id res chain seq x y z
N MET A 1 -59.64 3.24 -49.51
CA MET A 1 -60.15 2.94 -48.16
C MET A 1 -59.02 3.04 -47.15
N LYS A 2 -59.26 3.77 -46.06
CA LYS A 2 -58.33 4.09 -44.96
C LYS A 2 -57.90 2.83 -44.20
N LYS A 3 -56.64 2.82 -43.74
CA LYS A 3 -56.29 2.53 -42.33
C LYS A 3 -54.88 3.05 -42.02
N SER A 4 -54.89 4.23 -41.41
CA SER A 4 -53.79 4.80 -40.63
C SER A 4 -53.65 4.03 -39.32
N LYS A 5 -52.42 3.90 -38.79
CA LYS A 5 -52.05 4.39 -37.46
C LYS A 5 -50.54 4.29 -37.23
N VAL A 6 -49.92 5.46 -37.23
CA VAL A 6 -48.58 5.72 -36.70
C VAL A 6 -48.65 5.79 -35.17
N ARG A 7 -47.53 5.46 -34.52
CA ARG A 7 -47.11 5.75 -33.12
C ARG A 7 -47.24 4.61 -32.12
N ALA A 8 -46.10 4.06 -31.76
CA ALA A 8 -45.71 3.85 -30.36
C ALA A 8 -44.19 4.01 -30.27
N SER A 9 -43.76 5.22 -29.94
CA SER A 9 -42.44 5.48 -29.39
C SER A 9 -42.55 5.18 -27.89
N LEU A 10 -41.71 4.31 -27.35
CA LEU A 10 -41.24 4.47 -25.98
C LEU A 10 -39.83 3.90 -25.87
N ILE A 11 -38.90 4.83 -25.69
CA ILE A 11 -37.51 4.62 -25.33
C ILE A 11 -37.51 4.08 -23.90
N THR A 12 -37.07 2.85 -23.69
CA THR A 12 -36.75 2.35 -22.34
C THR A 12 -35.24 2.15 -22.26
N SER A 13 -34.55 3.26 -21.97
CA SER A 13 -33.24 3.24 -21.34
C SER A 13 -33.37 2.50 -20.01
N LEU A 14 -32.70 1.36 -19.84
CA LEU A 14 -32.12 0.95 -18.55
C LEU A 14 -31.21 -0.28 -18.73
N THR A 15 -30.19 -0.20 -19.59
CA THR A 15 -29.01 -1.05 -19.37
C THR A 15 -28.23 -0.40 -18.24
N ILE A 16 -28.58 -0.81 -17.03
CA ILE A 16 -27.83 -0.55 -15.80
C ILE A 16 -26.37 -0.83 -16.12
N PHE A 17 -25.56 0.22 -16.03
CA PHE A 17 -24.11 0.13 -15.92
C PHE A 17 -23.80 -0.83 -14.77
N TYR A 18 -23.64 -2.11 -15.07
CA TYR A 18 -22.82 -3.02 -14.27
C TYR A 18 -21.37 -2.56 -14.48
N MET A 19 -21.02 -1.38 -13.96
CA MET A 19 -19.64 -1.16 -13.60
C MET A 19 -19.39 -2.11 -12.43
N PRO A 20 -18.44 -3.05 -12.52
CA PRO A 20 -17.90 -3.60 -11.30
C PRO A 20 -17.38 -2.38 -10.53
N PHE A 21 -17.99 -2.10 -9.38
CA PHE A 21 -17.28 -1.41 -8.32
C PHE A 21 -16.12 -2.34 -7.95
N SER A 22 -15.04 -2.31 -8.72
CA SER A 22 -13.75 -2.68 -8.17
C SER A 22 -13.54 -1.65 -7.09
N LEU A 23 -13.87 -2.01 -5.86
CA LEU A 23 -13.30 -1.39 -4.68
C LEU A 23 -11.81 -1.28 -5.00
N GLY A 24 -11.33 -0.05 -5.19
CA GLY A 24 -9.95 0.20 -5.55
C GLY A 24 -9.09 -0.36 -4.43
N GLN A 25 -8.63 -1.60 -4.58
CA GLN A 25 -7.68 -2.17 -3.67
C GLN A 25 -6.44 -1.29 -3.78
N SER A 26 -6.00 -0.76 -2.64
CA SER A 26 -4.73 -0.05 -2.57
C SER A 26 -3.67 -0.96 -3.20
N VAL A 27 -3.00 -0.46 -4.22
CA VAL A 27 -1.98 -1.22 -4.96
C VAL A 27 -0.78 -1.55 -4.06
N VAL A 28 -0.63 -0.75 -3.00
CA VAL A 28 0.41 -0.81 -1.98
C VAL A 28 0.09 -1.79 -0.86
N ASP A 29 -1.18 -2.13 -0.66
CA ASP A 29 -1.56 -3.07 0.39
C ASP A 29 -1.04 -4.47 0.05
N GLY A 30 -0.55 -5.15 1.08
CA GLY A 30 -0.11 -6.53 0.98
C GLY A 30 1.04 -6.89 1.90
N THR A 31 1.53 -8.10 1.69
CA THR A 31 2.67 -8.67 2.42
C THR A 31 3.87 -8.71 1.50
N TYR A 32 5.02 -8.31 2.04
CA TYR A 32 6.28 -8.23 1.35
C TYR A 32 7.34 -9.00 2.14
N LEU A 33 8.31 -9.58 1.45
CA LEU A 33 9.38 -10.38 2.04
C LEU A 33 10.74 -9.79 1.67
N SER A 34 11.62 -9.64 2.65
CA SER A 34 12.99 -9.20 2.41
C SER A 34 13.87 -10.32 1.85
N GLU A 35 14.97 -9.92 1.24
CA GLU A 35 16.05 -10.84 0.88
C GLU A 35 16.77 -11.30 2.15
N GLY A 36 16.83 -12.61 2.37
CA GLY A 36 17.60 -13.22 3.46
C GLY A 36 19.04 -13.52 3.04
N ASP A 37 19.81 -14.11 3.95
CA ASP A 37 21.14 -14.64 3.64
C ASP A 37 21.06 -15.84 2.66
N ALA A 38 22.23 -16.34 2.23
CA ALA A 38 22.31 -17.47 1.30
C ALA A 38 21.69 -18.78 1.84
N ALA A 39 21.49 -18.89 3.15
CA ALA A 39 20.81 -20.00 3.81
C ALA A 39 19.31 -19.72 4.05
N GLY A 40 18.83 -18.53 3.71
CA GLY A 40 17.45 -18.11 3.85
C GLY A 40 17.09 -17.52 5.22
N ASN A 41 18.06 -17.27 6.09
CA ASN A 41 17.83 -16.64 7.40
C ASN A 41 17.79 -15.11 7.30
N GLY A 42 17.33 -14.45 8.37
CA GLY A 42 17.28 -12.99 8.44
C GLY A 42 16.25 -12.35 7.51
N LYS A 43 15.24 -13.12 7.11
CA LYS A 43 14.12 -12.61 6.32
C LYS A 43 13.14 -11.88 7.21
N CYS A 44 12.78 -10.68 6.79
CA CYS A 44 11.75 -9.87 7.39
C CYS A 44 10.49 -9.94 6.53
N THR A 45 9.34 -10.08 7.17
CA THR A 45 8.03 -9.97 6.52
C THR A 45 7.44 -8.62 6.88
N LEU A 46 7.16 -7.80 5.87
CA LEU A 46 6.54 -6.49 5.99
C LEU A 46 5.08 -6.57 5.54
N SER A 47 4.15 -6.24 6.42
CA SER A 47 2.74 -6.09 6.11
C SER A 47 2.37 -4.60 6.04
N ILE A 48 1.77 -4.20 4.93
CA ILE A 48 1.28 -2.84 4.68
C ILE A 48 -0.23 -2.89 4.52
N ASN A 49 -0.94 -2.16 5.38
CA ASN A 49 -2.40 -2.14 5.40
C ASN A 49 -2.93 -0.71 5.38
N LEU A 50 -3.82 -0.38 4.46
CA LEU A 50 -4.51 0.91 4.44
C LEU A 50 -5.44 1.04 5.65
N ILE A 51 -5.28 2.12 6.43
CA ILE A 51 -6.13 2.44 7.58
C ILE A 51 -7.15 3.52 7.20
N ALA A 52 -6.73 4.51 6.41
CA ALA A 52 -7.59 5.61 6.01
C ALA A 52 -7.37 5.98 4.54
N GLN A 53 -8.47 6.04 3.80
CA GLN A 53 -8.52 6.50 2.41
C GLN A 53 -8.23 8.01 2.31
N PRO A 54 -7.75 8.48 1.13
CA PRO A 54 -7.38 9.87 0.97
C PRO A 54 -8.62 10.78 1.08
N HIS A 55 -8.45 11.95 1.70
CA HIS A 55 -9.49 12.97 1.82
C HIS A 55 -9.13 14.23 1.03
N GLU A 56 -10.01 15.23 0.97
CA GLU A 56 -9.87 16.44 0.13
C GLU A 56 -8.49 17.12 0.23
N TYR A 57 -7.82 16.99 1.37
CA TYR A 57 -6.50 17.54 1.65
C TYR A 57 -5.53 16.48 2.25
N GLY A 58 -5.89 15.19 2.14
CA GLY A 58 -5.26 14.11 2.88
C GLY A 58 -4.71 13.03 1.99
N ASP A 59 -3.46 12.68 2.27
CA ASP A 59 -2.76 11.54 1.73
C ASP A 59 -3.24 10.24 2.43
N GLU A 60 -3.07 9.08 1.78
CA GLU A 60 -3.44 7.78 2.35
C GLU A 60 -2.62 7.44 3.61
N VAL A 61 -3.26 6.81 4.61
CA VAL A 61 -2.61 6.42 5.87
C VAL A 61 -2.50 4.90 5.96
N PHE A 62 -1.31 4.42 6.31
CA PHE A 62 -0.97 2.99 6.35
C PHE A 62 -0.50 2.56 7.74
N SER A 63 -0.93 1.37 8.13
CA SER A 63 -0.30 0.57 9.18
C SER A 63 0.82 -0.23 8.54
N LEU A 64 2.00 -0.18 9.13
CA LEU A 64 3.17 -0.93 8.70
C LEU A 64 3.61 -1.81 9.87
N GLU A 65 3.77 -3.09 9.63
CA GLU A 65 4.31 -4.02 10.62
C GLU A 65 5.36 -4.88 9.96
N SER A 66 6.52 -4.98 10.58
CA SER A 66 7.55 -5.91 10.19
C SER A 66 7.76 -6.93 11.29
N SER A 67 7.90 -8.18 10.86
CA SER A 67 8.09 -9.35 11.71
C SER A 67 9.19 -10.25 11.15
N GLY A 68 9.82 -11.05 12.01
CA GLY A 68 10.96 -11.89 11.67
C GLY A 68 11.89 -12.00 12.86
N ASP A 69 13.18 -12.23 12.62
CA ASP A 69 14.18 -12.31 13.69
C ASP A 69 14.91 -10.97 13.88
N GLY A 70 15.22 -10.63 15.12
CA GLY A 70 16.15 -9.54 15.45
C GLY A 70 15.66 -8.16 15.01
N SER A 71 16.33 -7.56 14.02
CA SER A 71 16.06 -6.20 13.53
C SER A 71 14.76 -6.06 12.74
N CYS A 72 14.13 -7.19 12.38
CA CYS A 72 12.89 -7.20 11.62
C CYS A 72 11.66 -6.79 12.42
N GLU A 73 11.72 -6.72 13.75
CA GLU A 73 10.52 -6.53 14.59
C GLU A 73 10.26 -5.05 14.89
N TRP A 74 9.27 -4.48 14.20
CA TRP A 74 8.86 -3.10 14.40
C TRP A 74 7.45 -2.84 13.89
N SER A 75 6.83 -1.79 14.42
CA SER A 75 5.52 -1.29 13.97
C SER A 75 5.62 0.20 13.66
N ALA A 76 4.90 0.66 12.64
CA ALA A 76 4.89 2.05 12.23
C ALA A 76 3.52 2.48 11.68
N ILE A 77 3.23 3.77 11.78
CA ILE A 77 2.08 4.39 11.10
C ILE A 77 2.63 5.46 10.18
N GLY A 78 2.25 5.36 8.91
CA GLY A 78 2.79 6.20 7.84
C GLY A 78 1.74 6.83 6.96
N ILE A 79 2.15 7.89 6.27
CA ILE A 79 1.35 8.58 5.27
C ILE A 79 2.06 8.41 3.94
N SER A 80 1.31 8.07 2.88
CA SER A 80 1.87 7.95 1.53
C SER A 80 1.71 9.22 0.73
N LYS A 81 2.79 9.68 0.11
CA LYS A 81 2.74 10.74 -0.88
C LYS A 81 3.59 10.36 -2.07
N ASN A 82 3.02 10.44 -3.28
CA ASN A 82 3.66 9.97 -4.50
C ASN A 82 4.07 8.49 -4.39
N TYR A 83 5.37 8.19 -4.53
CA TYR A 83 5.92 6.83 -4.49
C TYR A 83 6.68 6.58 -3.19
N THR A 84 6.22 7.15 -2.09
CA THR A 84 6.88 7.03 -0.79
C THR A 84 5.86 7.01 0.33
N ILE A 85 6.06 6.12 1.31
CA ILE A 85 5.42 6.20 2.63
C ILE A 85 6.45 6.70 3.62
N THR A 86 6.11 7.72 4.38
CA THR A 86 6.92 8.19 5.51
C THR A 86 6.17 7.94 6.81
N ALA A 87 6.83 7.33 7.79
CA ALA A 87 6.19 6.82 8.99
C ALA A 87 7.03 7.09 10.25
N GLY A 88 6.33 7.24 11.38
CA GLY A 88 6.93 7.09 12.70
C GLY A 88 6.92 5.61 13.07
N MET A 89 8.08 5.07 13.48
CA MET A 89 8.29 3.66 13.80
C MET A 89 8.68 3.51 15.27
N ILE A 90 8.22 2.42 15.88
CA ILE A 90 8.71 1.93 17.17
C ILE A 90 9.16 0.48 16.94
N ASN A 91 10.41 0.17 17.31
CA ASN A 91 10.90 -1.21 17.24
C ASN A 91 10.57 -2.01 18.51
N ASN A 92 10.83 -3.32 18.48
CA ASN A 92 10.63 -4.21 19.63
C ASN A 92 11.38 -3.78 20.91
N ALA A 93 12.50 -3.07 20.77
CA ALA A 93 13.28 -2.52 21.88
C ALA A 93 12.70 -1.20 22.44
N GLY A 94 11.59 -0.71 21.88
CA GLY A 94 10.94 0.55 22.29
C GLY A 94 11.63 1.81 21.80
N ILE A 95 12.58 1.69 20.86
CA ILE A 95 13.27 2.84 20.26
C ILE A 95 12.37 3.44 19.17
N ILE A 96 12.20 4.75 19.24
CA ILE A 96 11.44 5.54 18.26
C ILE A 96 12.39 5.96 17.13
N THR A 97 12.01 5.67 15.90
CA THR A 97 12.77 6.00 14.69
C THR A 97 11.82 6.50 13.60
N PHE A 98 12.38 7.07 12.53
CA PHE A 98 11.62 7.37 11.31
C PHE A 98 11.80 6.26 10.28
N LEU A 99 10.78 6.00 9.49
CA LEU A 99 10.82 5.03 8.40
C LEU A 99 10.42 5.72 7.09
N LYS A 100 11.15 5.42 6.03
CA LYS A 100 10.81 5.78 4.66
C LYS A 100 10.75 4.51 3.82
N LEU A 101 9.57 4.21 3.28
CA LEU A 101 9.37 3.18 2.27
C LEU A 101 9.30 3.84 0.90
N THR A 102 10.14 3.43 -0.04
CA THR A 102 10.17 3.97 -1.41
C THR A 102 9.79 2.89 -2.41
N PHE A 103 8.96 3.26 -3.39
CA PHE A 103 8.54 2.38 -4.48
C PHE A 103 9.31 2.79 -5.76
N PRO A 104 10.49 2.19 -6.04
CA PRO A 104 11.37 2.64 -7.14
C PRO A 104 10.72 2.57 -8.52
N PHE A 105 9.77 1.64 -8.70
CA PHE A 105 9.03 1.44 -9.95
C PHE A 105 7.56 1.86 -9.83
N GLY A 106 7.23 2.68 -8.83
CA GLY A 106 5.88 3.10 -8.49
C GLY A 106 5.09 2.07 -7.67
N PRO A 107 3.86 2.41 -7.24
CA PRO A 107 3.07 1.63 -6.27
C PRO A 107 2.64 0.26 -6.80
N ALA A 108 2.57 0.12 -8.12
CA ALA A 108 2.29 -1.14 -8.81
C ALA A 108 3.50 -2.05 -8.96
N GLY A 109 4.70 -1.57 -8.62
CA GLY A 109 5.91 -2.37 -8.65
C GLY A 109 5.95 -3.35 -7.47
N ASN A 110 6.58 -4.52 -7.70
CA ASN A 110 6.70 -5.54 -6.67
C ASN A 110 7.81 -5.25 -5.66
N ARG A 111 8.62 -4.20 -5.82
CA ARG A 111 9.78 -3.92 -4.97
C ARG A 111 9.56 -2.67 -4.12
N ILE A 112 9.95 -2.75 -2.85
CA ILE A 112 10.00 -1.64 -1.90
C ILE A 112 11.41 -1.55 -1.30
N GLU A 113 11.91 -0.32 -1.17
CA GLU A 113 13.10 -0.03 -0.37
C GLU A 113 12.69 0.62 0.95
N ALA A 114 12.99 -0.02 2.07
CA ALA A 114 12.79 0.51 3.40
C ALA A 114 14.09 1.11 3.93
N THR A 115 14.04 2.32 4.47
CA THR A 115 15.17 2.92 5.19
C THR A 115 14.66 3.51 6.48
N SER A 116 15.29 3.11 7.59
CA SER A 116 15.00 3.64 8.92
C SER A 116 16.09 4.63 9.33
N PHE A 117 15.67 5.67 10.04
CA PHE A 117 16.54 6.74 10.52
C PHE A 117 16.39 6.89 12.02
N ASP A 118 17.50 7.07 12.71
CA ASP A 118 17.48 7.49 14.10
C ASP A 118 16.95 8.94 14.20
N LEU A 119 16.64 9.41 15.41
CA LEU A 119 16.04 10.74 15.63
C LEU A 119 16.95 11.91 15.22
N ASP A 120 18.25 11.67 15.07
CA ASP A 120 19.23 12.62 14.55
C ASP A 120 19.31 12.64 13.01
N GLY A 121 18.52 11.79 12.34
CA GLY A 121 18.45 11.66 10.89
C GLY A 121 19.52 10.75 10.28
N SER A 122 20.34 10.08 11.09
CA SER A 122 21.31 9.10 10.59
C SER A 122 20.63 7.81 10.14
N ASP A 123 21.14 7.21 9.06
CA ASP A 123 20.65 5.93 8.55
C ASP A 123 20.95 4.82 9.56
N ARG A 124 19.89 4.17 10.04
CA ARG A 124 19.98 3.06 11.00
C ARG A 124 20.03 1.71 10.29
N ASN A 125 19.13 1.51 9.34
CA ASN A 125 19.00 0.25 8.61
C ASN A 125 18.37 0.48 7.24
N LYS A 126 18.78 -0.33 6.25
CA LYS A 126 18.21 -0.34 4.91
C LYS A 126 17.89 -1.78 4.50
N GLU A 127 16.65 -2.00 4.10
CA GLU A 127 16.16 -3.32 3.68
C GLU A 127 15.37 -3.19 2.38
N ASN A 128 15.42 -4.24 1.56
CA ASN A 128 14.62 -4.32 0.35
C ASN A 128 13.62 -5.43 0.50
N PHE A 129 12.38 -5.16 0.12
CA PHE A 129 11.27 -6.09 0.19
C PHE A 129 10.68 -6.32 -1.19
N ASN A 130 10.23 -7.54 -1.44
CA ASN A 130 9.49 -7.90 -2.65
C ASN A 130 8.08 -8.39 -2.26
N LYS A 131 7.05 -7.95 -2.99
CA LYS A 131 5.67 -8.34 -2.76
C LYS A 131 5.52 -9.85 -2.92
N LEU A 132 4.85 -10.49 -1.97
CA LEU A 132 4.43 -11.87 -2.10
C LEU A 132 3.12 -11.86 -2.91
N ASP A 133 3.10 -12.61 -4.03
CA ASP A 133 1.93 -12.77 -4.90
C ASP A 133 0.74 -13.42 -4.19
#